data_AF-A0A0B1RY26-F1
#
_entry.id   AF-A0A0B1RY26-F1
#
_cell.length_a   1.000
_cell.length_b   1.000
_cell.length_c   1.000
_cell.angle_alpha   90.00
_cell.angle_beta   90.00
_cell.angle_gamma   90.00
#
_symmetry.space_group_name_H-M   'P 1'
#
loop_
_entity.id
_entity.type
_entity.pdbx_description
1 polymer ?
#
loop_
_entity_poly.entity_id
_entity_poly.type
_entity_poly.pdbx_seq_one_letter_code
_entity_poly.pdbx_strand_id
1 'polypeptide(L)'
;MEIVHESTALLRKLLLQHFKIENKVDILEHLYNKFQKSKIASFTKAMAEHTDDPVIHKLFFDAGEILGKQFVVAAGHLPSDRRAEVDLVLVGSVFKSWPVIKEAHIPIVCITTQAIQPYS
;
A
#
# COMPACT_ATOMS: atom_id res chain seq x y z
N MET A 1 -1.53 -14.10 -22.32
CA MET A 1 -1.53 -13.02 -21.32
C MET A 1 -0.71 -11.90 -21.91
N GLU A 2 -1.36 -10.96 -22.61
CA GLU A 2 -0.67 -9.80 -23.14
C GLU A 2 -0.25 -8.93 -21.95
N ILE A 3 1.06 -8.77 -21.75
CA ILE A 3 1.58 -7.81 -20.79
C ILE A 3 1.39 -6.45 -21.45
N VAL A 4 0.31 -5.76 -21.10
CA VAL A 4 0.16 -4.35 -21.41
C VAL A 4 1.37 -3.64 -20.79
N HIS A 5 2.30 -3.17 -21.62
CA HIS A 5 3.46 -2.43 -21.16
C HIS A 5 3.01 -1.02 -20.77
N GLU A 6 2.44 -0.90 -19.57
CA GLU A 6 2.11 0.40 -18.98
C GLU A 6 3.40 1.18 -18.73
N SER A 7 3.35 2.48 -19.04
CA SER A 7 4.50 3.37 -18.92
C SER A 7 4.87 3.58 -17.45
N THR A 8 6.09 3.24 -17.06
CA THR A 8 6.62 3.52 -15.72
C THR A 8 7.18 4.94 -15.58
N ALA A 9 6.94 5.81 -16.55
CA ALA A 9 7.55 7.14 -16.62
C ALA A 9 7.23 8.02 -15.42
N LEU A 10 5.96 8.04 -14.98
CA LEU A 10 5.55 8.82 -13.81
C LEU A 10 6.20 8.28 -12.53
N LEU A 11 6.09 6.98 -12.29
CA LEU A 11 6.72 6.31 -11.15
C LEU A 11 8.23 6.59 -11.08
N ARG A 12 8.92 6.50 -12.22
CA ARG A 12 10.35 6.82 -12.32
C ARG A 12 10.62 8.28 -11.99
N LYS A 13 9.84 9.21 -12.55
CA LYS A 13 9.99 10.64 -12.28
C LYS A 13 9.82 10.94 -10.79
N LEU A 14 8.76 10.40 -10.17
CA LEU A 14 8.50 10.55 -8.74
C LEU A 14 9.64 9.98 -7.89
N LEU A 15 10.17 8.81 -8.25
CA LEU A 15 11.30 8.19 -7.54
C LEU A 15 12.53 9.10 -7.57
N LEU A 16 12.93 9.58 -8.75
CA LEU A 16 14.09 10.45 -8.91
C LEU A 16 13.92 11.76 -8.10
N GLN A 17 12.74 12.37 -8.18
CA GLN A 17 12.41 13.60 -7.44
C GLN A 17 12.40 13.40 -5.92
N HIS A 18 11.76 12.33 -5.43
CA HIS A 18 11.62 12.04 -4.00
C HIS A 18 12.97 11.78 -3.33
N PHE A 19 13.84 11.03 -3.98
CA PHE A 19 15.17 10.71 -3.44
C PHE A 19 16.24 11.75 -3.80
N LYS A 20 15.91 12.75 -4.64
CA LYS A 20 16.82 13.79 -5.13
C LYS A 20 18.04 13.20 -5.82
N ILE A 21 17.78 12.31 -6.76
CA ILE A 21 18.79 11.60 -7.55
C ILE A 21 18.55 11.81 -9.04
N GLU A 22 19.60 11.68 -9.85
CA GLU A 22 19.54 11.97 -11.29
C GLU A 22 19.32 10.69 -12.10
N ASN A 23 19.86 9.57 -11.63
CA ASN A 23 19.76 8.30 -12.32
C ASN A 23 19.37 7.15 -11.36
N LYS A 24 18.99 6.01 -11.94
CA LYS A 24 18.52 4.84 -11.18
C LYS A 24 19.61 4.13 -10.37
N VAL A 25 20.89 4.36 -10.66
CA VAL A 25 22.02 3.75 -9.94
C VAL A 25 22.24 4.47 -8.61
N ASP A 26 21.97 5.77 -8.56
CA ASP A 26 22.11 6.58 -7.35
C ASP A 26 21.19 6.10 -6.21
N ILE A 27 20.08 5.38 -6.51
CA ILE A 27 19.22 4.79 -5.48
C ILE A 27 19.97 3.76 -4.64
N LEU A 28 20.99 3.11 -5.18
CA LEU A 28 21.76 2.07 -4.48
C LEU A 28 22.46 2.67 -3.25
N GLU A 29 22.85 3.93 -3.30
CA GLU A 29 23.38 4.65 -2.14
C GLU A 29 22.37 4.71 -0.99
N HIS A 30 21.08 4.94 -1.31
CA HIS A 30 20.00 4.94 -0.32
C HIS A 30 19.57 3.54 0.14
N LEU A 31 19.88 2.49 -0.63
CA LEU A 31 19.51 1.12 -0.30
C LEU A 31 20.61 0.38 0.49
N TYR A 32 21.88 0.67 0.24
CA TYR A 32 23.00 -0.07 0.82
C TYR A 32 23.82 0.75 1.83
N ASN A 33 24.20 1.98 1.49
CA ASN A 33 25.15 2.75 2.31
C ASN A 33 24.45 3.68 3.31
N LYS A 34 23.32 4.28 2.90
CA LYS A 34 22.57 5.28 3.68
C LYS A 34 21.12 4.84 3.92
N PHE A 35 20.92 3.54 4.16
CA PHE A 35 19.58 3.00 4.34
C PHE A 35 18.89 3.60 5.56
N GLN A 36 17.75 4.24 5.30
CA GLN A 36 16.84 4.73 6.34
C GLN A 36 15.44 4.24 6.00
N LYS A 37 14.94 3.26 6.76
CA LYS A 37 13.64 2.61 6.52
C LYS A 37 12.50 3.63 6.35
N SER A 38 12.43 4.63 7.23
CA SER A 38 11.41 5.68 7.18
C SER A 38 11.51 6.52 5.90
N LYS A 39 12.72 6.83 5.45
CA LYS A 39 12.95 7.57 4.20
C LYS A 39 12.52 6.76 2.98
N ILE A 40 12.86 5.47 2.91
CA ILE A 40 12.41 4.59 1.82
C ILE A 40 10.88 4.47 1.82
N ALA A 41 10.28 4.19 2.98
CA ALA A 41 8.82 4.05 3.12
C ALA A 41 8.07 5.36 2.84
N SER A 42 8.69 6.52 3.06
CA SER A 42 8.05 7.81 2.76
C SER A 42 7.72 7.99 1.27
N PHE A 43 8.35 7.23 0.37
CA PHE A 43 8.01 7.27 -1.06
C PHE A 43 6.58 6.81 -1.35
N THR A 44 6.03 5.91 -0.52
CA THR A 44 4.62 5.51 -0.62
C THR A 44 3.67 6.70 -0.50
N LYS A 45 4.04 7.74 0.28
CA LYS A 45 3.24 8.97 0.37
C LYS A 45 3.22 9.73 -0.96
N ALA A 46 4.36 9.83 -1.64
CA ALA A 46 4.43 10.48 -2.96
C ALA A 46 3.62 9.71 -4.01
N MET A 47 3.63 8.38 -3.97
CA MET A 47 2.82 7.56 -4.87
C MET A 47 1.31 7.67 -4.57
N ALA A 48 0.92 7.81 -3.29
CA ALA A 48 -0.48 7.90 -2.89
C ALA A 48 -1.25 9.08 -3.52
N GLU A 49 -0.55 10.13 -3.94
CA GLU A 49 -1.13 11.31 -4.60
C GLU A 49 -1.45 11.08 -6.09
N HIS A 50 -0.98 9.96 -6.67
CA HIS A 50 -1.05 9.64 -8.10
C HIS A 50 -1.66 8.27 -8.36
N THR A 51 -2.70 7.91 -7.60
CA THR A 51 -3.38 6.61 -7.72
C THR A 51 -4.25 6.48 -8.97
N ASP A 52 -4.37 7.53 -9.77
CA ASP A 52 -4.94 7.55 -11.10
C ASP A 52 -4.00 6.96 -12.18
N ASP A 53 -2.68 6.93 -11.92
CA ASP A 53 -1.73 6.26 -12.80
C ASP A 53 -1.90 4.73 -12.69
N PRO A 54 -2.05 4.01 -13.82
CA PRO A 54 -2.32 2.57 -13.81
C PRO A 54 -1.28 1.72 -13.06
N VAL A 55 0.01 2.06 -13.17
CA VAL A 55 1.09 1.31 -12.51
C VAL A 55 1.04 1.55 -11.00
N ILE A 56 0.84 2.80 -10.59
CA ILE A 56 0.72 3.15 -9.17
C ILE A 56 -0.56 2.55 -8.58
N HIS A 57 -1.68 2.65 -9.28
CA HIS A 57 -2.94 2.01 -8.90
C HIS A 57 -2.74 0.52 -8.66
N LYS A 58 -2.11 -0.18 -9.61
CA LYS A 58 -1.81 -1.60 -9.52
C LYS A 58 -0.95 -1.94 -8.31
N LEU A 59 0.04 -1.11 -7.96
CA LEU A 59 0.85 -1.30 -6.74
C LEU A 59 0.01 -1.22 -5.45
N PHE A 60 -0.94 -0.27 -5.37
CA PHE A 60 -1.84 -0.17 -4.21
C PHE A 60 -2.86 -1.31 -4.18
N PHE A 61 -3.36 -1.72 -5.35
CA PHE A 61 -4.23 -2.89 -5.48
C PHE A 61 -3.52 -4.16 -5.00
N ASP A 62 -2.30 -4.42 -5.46
CA ASP A 62 -1.51 -5.60 -5.06
C ASP A 62 -1.19 -5.58 -3.56
N ALA A 63 -0.92 -4.39 -2.99
CA ALA A 63 -0.77 -4.22 -1.55
C ALA A 63 -2.06 -4.59 -0.80
N GLY A 64 -3.23 -4.20 -1.31
CA GLY A 64 -4.53 -4.61 -0.79
C GLY A 64 -4.75 -6.12 -0.81
N GLU A 65 -4.35 -6.80 -1.89
CA GLU A 65 -4.41 -8.27 -1.97
C GLU A 65 -3.52 -8.94 -0.92
N ILE A 66 -2.30 -8.42 -0.72
CA ILE A 66 -1.38 -8.94 0.30
C ILE A 66 -1.97 -8.78 1.70
N LEU A 67 -2.52 -7.60 2.01
CA LEU A 67 -3.18 -7.33 3.30
C LEU A 67 -4.40 -8.25 3.50
N GLY A 68 -5.23 -8.43 2.47
CA GLY A 68 -6.39 -9.31 2.51
C GLY A 68 -6.02 -10.76 2.79
N LYS A 69 -4.97 -11.28 2.14
CA LYS A 69 -4.45 -12.63 2.38
C LYS A 69 -3.99 -12.82 3.82
N GLN A 70 -3.25 -11.85 4.37
CA GLN A 70 -2.79 -11.89 5.76
C GLN A 70 -3.97 -11.90 6.73
N PHE A 71 -4.99 -11.08 6.47
CA PHE A 71 -6.19 -11.06 7.27
C PHE A 71 -6.94 -12.40 7.22
N VAL A 72 -7.14 -13.00 6.05
CA VAL A 72 -7.83 -14.31 5.92
C VAL A 72 -7.14 -15.38 6.77
N VAL A 73 -5.80 -15.41 6.74
CA VAL A 73 -5.02 -16.34 7.56
C VAL A 73 -5.25 -16.04 9.05
N ALA A 74 -5.19 -14.79 9.48
CA ALA A 74 -5.42 -14.41 10.87
C ALA A 74 -6.85 -14.74 11.34
N ALA A 75 -7.87 -14.40 10.55
CA ALA A 75 -9.27 -14.70 10.83
C ALA A 75 -9.54 -16.21 10.91
N GLY A 76 -8.81 -17.01 10.14
CA GLY A 76 -8.87 -18.48 10.21
C GLY A 76 -8.47 -19.08 11.57
N HIS A 77 -7.78 -18.31 12.41
CA HIS A 77 -7.42 -18.73 13.77
C HIS A 77 -8.43 -18.31 14.84
N LEU A 78 -9.46 -17.53 14.48
CA LEU A 78 -10.52 -17.17 15.41
C LEU A 78 -11.42 -18.39 15.72
N PRO A 79 -12.07 -18.43 16.89
CA PRO A 79 -13.15 -19.37 17.18
C PRO A 79 -14.24 -19.33 16.10
N SER A 80 -14.86 -20.49 15.78
CA SER A 80 -15.80 -20.60 14.65
C SER A 80 -17.01 -19.68 14.76
N ASP A 81 -17.48 -19.42 15.98
CA ASP A 81 -18.56 -18.48 16.30
C ASP A 81 -18.21 -17.02 15.99
N ARG A 82 -16.92 -16.70 15.84
CA ARG A 82 -16.41 -15.34 15.55
C ARG A 82 -15.87 -15.16 14.14
N ARG A 83 -16.00 -16.17 13.26
CA ARG A 83 -15.52 -16.09 11.86
C ARG A 83 -16.54 -15.49 10.91
N ALA A 84 -17.82 -15.51 11.27
CA ALA A 84 -18.90 -15.02 10.42
C ALA A 84 -18.84 -13.49 10.25
N GLU A 85 -18.43 -12.77 11.29
CA GLU A 85 -18.31 -11.33 11.31
C GLU A 85 -17.09 -10.97 12.17
N VAL A 86 -16.14 -10.23 11.58
CA VAL A 86 -14.89 -9.86 12.24
C VAL A 86 -14.74 -8.35 12.15
N ASP A 87 -14.75 -7.71 13.32
CA ASP A 87 -14.42 -6.30 13.44
C ASP A 87 -12.94 -6.07 13.13
N LEU A 88 -12.67 -5.26 12.13
CA LEU A 88 -11.31 -4.93 11.70
C LEU A 88 -11.01 -3.45 11.96
N VAL A 89 -9.98 -3.19 12.77
CA VAL A 89 -9.44 -1.84 12.99
C VAL A 89 -8.23 -1.63 12.09
N LEU A 90 -8.33 -0.63 11.21
CA LEU A 90 -7.24 -0.24 10.30
C LEU A 90 -6.34 0.82 10.96
N VAL A 91 -5.09 0.47 11.25
CA VAL A 91 -4.13 1.36 11.91
C VAL A 91 -2.90 1.57 11.01
N GLY A 92 -2.53 2.83 10.79
CA GLY A 92 -1.33 3.21 10.05
C GLY A 92 -1.60 4.18 8.91
N SER A 93 -0.57 4.94 8.51
CA SER A 93 -0.70 5.98 7.49
C SER A 93 -1.05 5.46 6.10
N VAL A 94 -0.79 4.17 5.81
CA VAL A 94 -1.10 3.56 4.51
C VAL A 94 -2.60 3.52 4.22
N PHE A 95 -3.42 3.41 5.26
CA PHE A 95 -4.89 3.36 5.15
C PHE A 95 -5.51 4.73 4.84
N LYS A 96 -4.71 5.81 4.76
CA LYS A 96 -5.19 7.06 4.15
C LYS A 96 -5.53 6.90 2.67
N SER A 97 -4.92 5.92 1.99
CA SER A 97 -5.23 5.51 0.62
C SER A 97 -6.23 4.35 0.56
N TRP A 98 -7.07 4.18 1.59
CA TRP A 98 -8.05 3.09 1.66
C TRP A 98 -8.94 2.93 0.42
N PRO A 99 -9.46 4.01 -0.22
CA PRO A 99 -10.35 3.89 -1.37
C PRO A 99 -9.82 3.02 -2.52
N VAL A 100 -8.50 3.03 -2.73
CA VAL A 100 -7.82 2.25 -3.78
C VAL A 100 -7.44 0.86 -3.27
N ILE A 101 -7.00 0.78 -2.00
CA ILE A 101 -6.62 -0.50 -1.36
C ILE A 101 -7.83 -1.44 -1.25
N LYS A 102 -9.03 -0.91 -0.99
CA LYS A 102 -10.27 -1.70 -0.87
C LYS A 102 -10.80 -2.23 -2.20
N GLU A 103 -10.29 -1.75 -3.33
CA GLU A 103 -10.69 -2.26 -4.65
C GLU A 103 -10.11 -3.66 -4.90
N ALA A 104 -8.97 -3.95 -4.28
CA ALA A 104 -8.54 -5.33 -4.12
C ALA A 104 -9.67 -6.07 -3.42
N HIS A 105 -10.18 -7.12 -4.06
CA HIS A 105 -11.22 -7.97 -3.50
C HIS A 105 -10.66 -8.65 -2.25
N ILE A 106 -10.68 -7.94 -1.12
CA ILE A 106 -10.48 -8.51 0.19
C ILE A 106 -11.73 -9.36 0.41
N PRO A 107 -11.62 -10.69 0.60
CA PRO A 107 -12.76 -11.61 0.61
C PRO A 107 -13.68 -11.45 1.85
N ILE A 108 -13.71 -10.27 2.46
CA ILE A 108 -14.47 -9.95 3.66
C ILE A 108 -15.27 -8.67 3.42
N VAL A 109 -16.55 -8.75 3.77
CA VAL A 109 -17.42 -7.59 3.95
C VAL A 109 -16.89 -6.81 5.16
N CYS A 110 -15.96 -5.89 4.92
CA CYS A 110 -15.52 -4.95 5.95
C CYS A 110 -16.63 -3.93 6.20
N ILE A 111 -17.32 -4.05 7.33
CA ILE A 111 -18.17 -2.97 7.82
C ILE A 111 -17.22 -1.95 8.46
N THR A 112 -16.89 -0.89 7.71
CA THR A 112 -16.01 0.16 8.22
C THR A 112 -16.77 1.04 9.22
N THR A 113 -16.54 0.84 10.52
CA THR A 113 -16.89 1.87 11.50
C THR A 113 -15.75 2.87 11.55
N GLN A 114 -15.86 3.97 10.80
CA GLN A 114 -15.00 5.12 11.03
C GLN A 114 -15.28 5.66 12.43
N ALA A 115 -14.36 5.48 13.37
CA ALA A 115 -14.09 6.45 14.43
C ALA A 115 -12.94 5.94 15.31
N ILE A 116 -11.73 6.46 15.12
CA ILE A 116 -10.90 6.88 16.27
C ILE A 116 -10.16 8.17 15.90
N GLN A 117 -10.52 9.23 16.63
CA GLN A 117 -9.93 10.58 16.63
C GLN A 117 -8.41 10.54 16.91
N PRO A 118 -7.66 11.60 16.54
CA PRO A 118 -6.21 11.65 16.75
C PRO A 118 -5.89 11.64 18.25
N TYR A 119 -4.99 10.73 18.65
CA TYR A 119 -4.33 10.85 19.95
C TYR A 119 -3.51 12.14 19.94
N SER A 120 -3.82 13.02 20.89
CA SER A 120 -3.05 14.22 21.27
C SER A 120 -1.76 13.84 21.99
#